data_AF-A0AAE9GX10-F1
#
_entry.id   AF-A0AAE9GX10-F1
#
_cell.length_a   1.000
_cell.length_b   1.000
_cell.length_c   1.000
_cell.angle_alpha   90.00
_cell.angle_beta   90.00
_cell.angle_gamma   90.00
#
_symmetry.space_group_name_H-M   'P 1'
#
loop_
_entity.id
_entity.type
_entity.pdbx_description
1 polymer ?
#
loop_
_entity_poly.entity_id
_entity_poly.type
_entity_poly.pdbx_seq_one_letter_code
_entity_poly.pdbx_strand_id
1 'polypeptide(L)'
;MYELNSTRVAIETILLRGGFPTVDESQDGQTGDNGKTYEYIGLNGSNPASNIIRLATISGSGGTFQGLEGEMGGDVASVLNGATIQMLRNTDGAWQCEITLPAAAANTGLDVNNCTMKAP
;
A
#
# COMPACT_ATOMS: atom_id res chain seq x y z
N MET A 1 -10.26 1.80 6.97
CA MET A 1 -9.24 1.42 5.97
C MET A 1 -9.83 0.38 5.03
N TYR A 2 -10.60 0.83 4.05
CA TYR A 2 -11.40 -0.02 3.15
C TYR A 2 -10.74 -0.13 1.76
N GLU A 3 -10.22 0.99 1.24
CA GLU A 3 -9.66 1.11 -0.11
C GLU A 3 -8.39 0.25 -0.32
N LEU A 4 -7.46 0.26 0.64
CA LEU A 4 -6.26 -0.59 0.59
C LEU A 4 -6.58 -2.08 0.83
N ASN A 5 -7.74 -2.38 1.44
CA ASN A 5 -8.14 -3.76 1.66
C ASN A 5 -8.79 -4.36 0.40
N SER A 6 -9.51 -3.55 -0.38
CA SER A 6 -10.05 -3.99 -1.68
C SER A 6 -8.97 -4.30 -2.72
N THR A 7 -7.82 -3.61 -2.67
CA THR A 7 -6.69 -3.87 -3.59
C THR A 7 -5.93 -5.16 -3.28
N ARG A 8 -6.05 -5.71 -2.06
CA ARG A 8 -5.39 -6.99 -1.70
C ARG A 8 -5.81 -8.13 -2.61
N VAL A 9 -7.09 -8.24 -2.95
CA VAL A 9 -7.60 -9.34 -3.79
C VAL A 9 -7.05 -9.24 -5.22
N ALA A 10 -6.94 -8.02 -5.75
CA ALA A 10 -6.32 -7.78 -7.05
C ALA A 10 -4.84 -8.18 -7.03
N ILE A 11 -4.11 -7.76 -5.99
CA ILE A 11 -2.69 -8.12 -5.79
C ILE A 11 -2.51 -9.65 -5.71
N GLU A 12 -3.31 -10.35 -4.90
CA GLU A 12 -3.22 -11.82 -4.80
C GLU A 12 -3.45 -12.50 -6.14
N THR A 13 -4.42 -12.01 -6.92
CA THR A 13 -4.72 -12.58 -8.25
C THR A 13 -3.54 -12.45 -9.21
N ILE A 14 -2.87 -11.29 -9.19
CA ILE A 14 -1.66 -11.03 -10.00
C ILE A 14 -0.51 -11.94 -9.58
N LEU A 15 -0.26 -12.04 -8.27
CA LEU A 15 0.81 -12.88 -7.73
C LEU A 15 0.58 -14.37 -8.05
N LEU A 16 -0.67 -14.85 -7.95
CA LEU A 16 -1.04 -16.24 -8.28
C LEU A 16 -0.86 -16.56 -9.77
N ARG A 17 -1.01 -15.56 -10.66
CA ARG A 17 -0.77 -15.69 -12.10
C ARG A 17 0.71 -15.57 -12.48
N GLY A 18 1.59 -15.27 -11.52
CA GLY A 18 3.02 -15.09 -11.73
C GLY A 18 3.42 -13.68 -12.17
N GLY A 19 2.48 -12.73 -12.16
CA GLY A 19 2.73 -11.32 -12.45
C GLY A 19 3.35 -10.57 -11.27
N PHE A 20 3.55 -9.26 -11.46
CA PHE A 20 3.98 -8.34 -10.41
C PHE A 20 3.06 -7.13 -10.34
N PRO A 21 2.47 -6.82 -9.17
CA PRO A 21 1.53 -5.71 -9.07
C PRO A 21 2.22 -4.35 -9.26
N THR A 22 1.57 -3.43 -9.97
CA THR A 22 2.02 -2.04 -10.10
C THR A 22 0.89 -1.05 -9.79
N VAL A 23 1.27 0.13 -9.29
CA VAL A 23 0.40 1.31 -9.09
C VAL A 23 0.54 2.33 -10.22
N ASP A 24 1.39 2.03 -11.21
CA ASP A 24 1.58 2.84 -12.42
C ASP A 24 0.87 2.16 -13.60
N GLU A 25 -0.25 2.74 -14.03
CA GLU A 25 -1.05 2.22 -15.15
C GLU A 25 -0.23 2.14 -16.46
N SER A 26 0.77 3.00 -16.64
CA SER A 26 1.59 2.98 -17.85
C SER A 26 2.49 1.75 -17.96
N GLN A 27 2.75 1.08 -16.83
CA GLN A 27 3.55 -0.15 -16.77
C GLN A 27 2.72 -1.42 -17.04
N ASP A 28 1.39 -1.32 -17.09
CA ASP A 28 0.52 -2.49 -17.27
C ASP A 28 0.86 -3.27 -18.55
N GLY A 29 0.98 -4.59 -18.42
CA GLY A 29 1.35 -5.48 -19.51
C GLY A 29 2.82 -5.44 -19.93
N GLN A 30 3.64 -4.55 -19.34
CA GLN A 30 5.07 -4.51 -19.62
C GLN A 30 5.83 -5.57 -18.82
N THR A 31 6.95 -6.05 -19.35
CA THR A 31 7.85 -6.93 -18.59
C THR A 31 8.75 -6.08 -17.72
N GLY A 32 8.69 -6.28 -16.41
CA GLY A 32 9.52 -5.60 -15.44
C GLY A 32 10.95 -6.15 -15.37
N ASP A 33 11.81 -5.41 -14.68
CA ASP A 33 13.21 -5.78 -14.46
C ASP A 33 13.38 -7.10 -13.69
N ASN A 34 12.32 -7.54 -13.02
CA ASN A 34 12.22 -8.83 -12.34
C ASN A 34 11.85 -10.01 -13.27
N GLY A 35 11.70 -9.76 -14.58
CA GLY A 35 11.29 -10.75 -15.58
C GLY A 35 9.81 -11.14 -15.52
N LYS A 36 9.00 -10.46 -14.69
CA LYS A 36 7.56 -10.69 -14.56
C LYS A 36 6.78 -9.60 -15.29
N THR A 37 5.59 -9.92 -15.75
CA THR A 37 4.68 -8.92 -16.31
C THR A 37 4.11 -8.06 -15.18
N TYR A 38 4.23 -6.74 -15.32
CA TYR A 38 3.56 -5.80 -14.44
C TYR A 38 2.06 -5.81 -14.72
N GLU A 39 1.25 -5.90 -13.67
CA GLU A 39 -0.20 -5.84 -13.76
C GLU A 39 -0.72 -4.74 -12.84
N TYR A 40 -1.48 -3.81 -13.41
CA TYR A 40 -1.99 -2.65 -12.70
C TYR A 40 -3.09 -3.05 -11.70
N ILE A 41 -2.95 -2.60 -10.46
CA ILE A 41 -3.85 -3.02 -9.36
C ILE A 41 -5.14 -2.19 -9.28
N GLY A 42 -5.37 -1.28 -10.22
CA GLY A 42 -6.53 -0.38 -10.21
C GLY A 42 -6.41 0.78 -9.21
N LEU A 43 -5.23 1.00 -8.64
CA LEU A 43 -4.91 2.14 -7.76
C LEU A 43 -3.75 2.93 -8.35
N ASN A 44 -4.01 4.18 -8.74
CA ASN A 44 -2.97 5.06 -9.26
C ASN A 44 -2.10 5.55 -8.11
N GLY A 45 -0.79 5.32 -8.18
CA GLY A 45 0.14 5.63 -7.10
C GLY A 45 0.31 7.12 -6.82
N SER A 46 0.24 7.95 -7.87
CA SER A 46 0.50 9.40 -7.80
C SER A 46 -0.77 10.24 -7.63
N ASN A 47 -1.92 9.66 -7.94
CA ASN A 47 -3.23 10.27 -7.72
C ASN A 47 -4.25 9.17 -7.37
N PRO A 48 -4.10 8.52 -6.19
CA PRO A 48 -5.10 7.58 -5.72
C PRO A 48 -6.40 8.37 -5.57
N ALA A 49 -7.48 7.91 -6.19
CA ALA A 49 -8.81 8.51 -6.07
C ALA A 49 -9.41 8.24 -4.67
N SER A 50 -8.68 8.64 -3.63
CA SER A 50 -8.93 8.42 -2.21
C SER A 50 -8.95 9.77 -1.51
N ASN A 51 -9.89 9.92 -0.58
CA ASN A 51 -9.93 11.11 0.27
C ASN A 51 -8.88 11.05 1.40
N ILE A 52 -8.22 9.91 1.60
CA ILE A 52 -7.34 9.65 2.75
C ILE A 52 -5.91 9.45 2.29
N ILE A 53 -5.70 8.65 1.25
CA ILE A 53 -4.38 8.35 0.68
C ILE A 53 -4.03 9.39 -0.37
N ARG A 54 -2.82 9.94 -0.29
CA ARG A 54 -2.26 10.90 -1.26
C ARG A 54 -1.25 10.25 -2.20
N LEU A 55 -0.52 9.25 -1.71
CA LEU A 55 0.46 8.51 -2.48
C LEU A 55 0.32 7.04 -2.16
N ALA A 56 0.42 6.16 -3.16
CA ALA A 56 0.55 4.73 -2.96
C ALA A 56 1.77 4.19 -3.70
N THR A 57 2.52 3.30 -3.07
CA THR A 57 3.75 2.70 -3.61
C THR A 57 3.76 1.20 -3.37
N ILE A 58 4.30 0.44 -4.32
CA ILE A 58 4.53 -0.99 -4.13
C ILE A 58 5.89 -1.16 -3.45
N SER A 59 5.89 -1.82 -2.30
CA SER A 59 7.12 -2.26 -1.64
C SER A 59 7.55 -3.63 -2.17
N GLY A 60 8.81 -3.74 -2.55
CA GLY A 60 9.40 -4.98 -3.04
C GLY A 60 10.90 -4.88 -3.16
N SER A 61 11.57 -6.03 -3.05
CA SER A 61 13.01 -6.15 -3.24
C SER A 61 13.31 -7.38 -4.10
N GLY A 62 14.23 -7.23 -5.06
CA GLY A 62 14.68 -8.33 -5.92
C GLY A 62 13.57 -9.06 -6.67
N GLY A 63 12.50 -8.36 -7.09
CA GLY A 63 11.38 -8.97 -7.81
C GLY A 63 10.37 -9.75 -6.96
N THR A 64 10.50 -9.65 -5.64
CA THR A 64 9.52 -10.19 -4.69
C THR A 64 8.65 -9.06 -4.16
N PHE A 65 7.34 -9.23 -4.26
CA PHE A 65 6.37 -8.32 -3.67
C PHE A 65 6.39 -8.46 -2.15
N GLN A 66 6.51 -7.33 -1.44
CA GLN A 66 6.57 -7.30 0.02
C GLN A 66 5.38 -6.56 0.64
N GLY A 67 4.66 -5.75 -0.15
CA GLY A 67 3.50 -5.04 0.36
C GLY A 67 3.13 -3.80 -0.44
N LEU A 68 2.11 -3.10 0.01
CA LEU A 68 1.63 -1.83 -0.51
C LEU A 68 1.75 -0.79 0.60
N GLU A 69 2.37 0.34 0.32
CA GLU A 69 2.45 1.49 1.23
C GLU A 69 1.57 2.62 0.70
N GLY A 70 0.89 3.31 1.61
CA GLY A 70 0.06 4.48 1.31
C GLY A 70 0.36 5.62 2.29
N GLU A 71 0.63 6.81 1.77
CA GLU A 71 0.82 8.01 2.59
C GLU A 71 -0.51 8.76 2.74
N MET A 72 -0.87 9.13 3.96
CA MET A 72 -2.05 9.94 4.25
C MET A 72 -1.79 11.42 3.96
N GLY A 73 -2.69 12.07 3.24
CA GLY A 73 -2.50 13.49 2.93
C GLY A 73 -3.62 14.18 2.15
N GLY A 74 -4.78 13.55 1.98
CA GLY A 74 -6.00 14.16 1.42
C GLY A 74 -6.76 14.97 2.47
N ASP A 75 -8.04 14.66 2.66
CA ASP A 75 -8.96 15.30 3.61
C ASP A 75 -8.79 14.79 5.07
N VAL A 76 -7.61 14.26 5.41
CA VAL A 76 -7.32 13.81 6.77
C VAL A 76 -7.09 15.00 7.69
N ALA A 77 -7.35 14.79 8.99
CA ALA A 77 -6.98 15.77 10.02
C ALA A 77 -5.50 16.14 9.85
N SER A 78 -5.18 17.44 9.93
CA SER A 78 -3.82 17.95 9.66
C SER A 78 -2.73 17.27 10.48
N VAL A 79 -3.07 16.82 11.69
CA VAL A 79 -2.17 16.07 12.58
C VAL A 79 -1.75 14.70 12.02
N LEU A 80 -2.55 14.11 11.13
CA LEU A 80 -2.31 12.82 10.48
C LEU A 80 -1.69 12.94 9.08
N ASN A 81 -1.49 14.17 8.59
CA ASN A 81 -0.85 14.38 7.30
C ASN A 81 0.60 13.88 7.38
N GLY A 82 0.99 13.03 6.42
CA GLY A 82 2.28 12.33 6.41
C GLY A 82 2.32 11.04 7.23
N ALA A 83 1.21 10.57 7.80
CA ALA A 83 1.14 9.21 8.34
C ALA A 83 1.27 8.19 7.20
N THR A 84 2.00 7.10 7.42
CA THR A 84 2.13 6.03 6.44
C THR A 84 1.35 4.80 6.88
N ILE A 85 0.65 4.17 5.94
CA ILE A 85 -0.04 2.90 6.10
C ILE A 85 0.69 1.87 5.26
N GLN A 86 1.16 0.80 5.89
CA GLN A 86 1.85 -0.29 5.22
C GLN A 86 1.01 -1.56 5.32
N MET A 87 0.73 -2.14 4.16
CA MET A 87 0.06 -3.44 4.01
C MET A 87 1.13 -4.44 3.59
N LEU A 88 1.76 -5.06 4.57
CA LEU A 88 2.85 -6.01 4.35
C LEU A 88 2.30 -7.40 4.07
N ARG A 89 2.88 -8.08 3.09
CA ARG A 89 2.56 -9.46 2.75
C ARG A 89 3.71 -10.36 3.18
N ASN A 90 3.45 -11.22 4.15
CA ASN A 90 4.42 -12.20 4.64
C ASN A 90 4.68 -13.30 3.60
N THR A 91 5.77 -14.04 3.80
CA THR A 91 6.16 -15.16 2.92
C THR A 91 5.15 -16.31 2.95
N ASP A 92 4.36 -16.44 4.00
CA ASP A 92 3.25 -17.39 4.14
C ASP A 92 1.95 -16.90 3.45
N GLY A 93 1.96 -15.70 2.87
CA GLY A 93 0.78 -15.08 2.24
C GLY A 93 -0.16 -14.37 3.21
N ALA A 94 0.14 -14.33 4.51
CA ALA A 94 -0.62 -13.55 5.46
C ALA A 94 -0.36 -12.04 5.27
N TRP A 95 -1.41 -11.24 5.44
CA TRP A 95 -1.31 -9.79 5.39
C TRP A 95 -1.23 -9.20 6.79
N GLN A 96 -0.31 -8.28 6.96
CA GLN A 96 -0.19 -7.44 8.15
C GLN A 96 -0.43 -5.99 7.75
N CYS A 97 -1.08 -5.23 8.63
CA CYS A 97 -1.18 -3.79 8.49
C CYS A 97 -0.37 -3.12 9.58
N GLU A 98 0.43 -2.13 9.20
CA GLU A 98 1.13 -1.24 10.11
C GLU A 98 0.78 0.21 9.76
N ILE A 99 0.62 1.07 10.76
CA ILE A 99 0.42 2.51 10.57
C ILE A 99 1.48 3.24 11.36
N THR A 100 2.33 3.99 10.68
CA THR A 100 3.30 4.87 11.32
C THR A 100 2.73 6.27 11.41
N LEU A 101 2.51 6.73 12.64
CA LEU A 101 2.00 8.07 12.88
C LEU A 101 3.14 9.09 12.84
N PRO A 102 2.94 10.30 12.30
CA PRO A 102 3.91 11.37 12.45
C PRO A 102 4.05 11.75 13.93
N ALA A 103 5.19 12.36 14.30
CA ALA A 103 5.46 12.78 15.68
C ALA A 103 4.34 13.65 16.30
N ALA A 104 3.70 14.49 15.48
CA ALA A 104 2.57 15.31 15.90
C ALA A 104 1.33 14.49 16.31
N ALA A 105 1.18 13.27 15.79
CA ALA A 105 0.05 12.38 16.06
C ALA A 105 0.33 11.30 17.11
N ALA A 106 1.55 11.18 17.64
CA ALA A 106 1.96 10.07 18.51
C ALA A 106 1.07 9.87 19.76
N ASN A 107 0.40 10.93 20.24
CA ASN A 107 -0.45 10.90 21.44
C ASN A 107 -1.95 10.96 21.15
N THR A 108 -2.37 10.78 19.90
CA THR A 108 -3.78 10.90 19.50
C THR A 108 -4.66 9.75 19.98
N GLY A 109 -4.07 8.66 20.48
CA GLY A 109 -4.81 7.47 20.93
C GLY A 109 -5.56 6.76 19.79
N LEU A 110 -5.17 7.02 18.54
CA LEU A 110 -5.75 6.39 17.36
C LEU A 110 -5.46 4.89 17.38
N ASP A 111 -6.52 4.11 17.40
CA ASP A 111 -6.48 2.67 17.19
C ASP A 111 -7.30 2.34 15.95
N VAL A 112 -6.67 1.64 15.01
CA VAL A 112 -7.29 1.20 13.78
C VAL A 112 -7.36 -0.32 13.83
N ASN A 113 -8.57 -0.85 13.95
CA ASN A 113 -8.80 -2.29 14.00
C ASN A 113 -8.06 -3.02 12.87
N ASN A 114 -7.33 -4.06 13.24
CA ASN A 114 -6.50 -4.91 12.37
C ASN A 114 -5.24 -4.24 11.81
N CYS A 115 -4.78 -3.13 12.40
CA CYS A 115 -3.48 -2.51 12.14
C CYS A 115 -2.66 -2.36 13.42
N THR A 116 -1.36 -2.60 13.32
CA THR A 116 -0.42 -2.30 14.38
C THR A 116 0.03 -0.85 14.26
N MET A 117 -0.19 -0.05 15.30
CA MET A 117 0.31 1.33 15.35
C MET A 117 1.81 1.33 15.67
N LYS A 118 2.60 2.03 14.86
CA LYS A 118 4.04 2.26 15.06
C LYS A 118 4.27 3.70 15.48
N ALA A 119 5.18 3.88 16.43
CA ALA A 119 5.73 5.18 16.72
C ALA A 119 6.61 5.66 15.53
N PRO A 120 6.70 6.99 15.31
CA PRO A 120 7.57 7.58 14.30
C PRO A 120 9.06 7.30 14.53
#